data_AF-A0A4Y2NZ09-F1
#
_entry.id   AF-A0A4Y2NZ09-F1
#
_cell.length_a   1.000
_cell.length_b   1.000
_cell.length_c   1.000
_cell.angle_alpha   90.00
_cell.angle_beta   90.00
_cell.angle_gamma   90.00
#
_symmetry.space_group_name_H-M   'P 1'
#
loop_
_entity.id
_entity.type
_entity.pdbx_description
1 polymer ?
#
loop_
_entity_poly.entity_id
_entity_poly.type
_entity_poly.pdbx_seq_one_letter_code
_entity_poly.pdbx_strand_id
1 'polypeptide(L)'
;RNSLPENLQELHPKEEKKSCDKCKLVDDCRRILKKKCKSLEEENYMIKEEHMKIRSKYNALKAKYKSLKRKVKSEGIESDFIKIGNSTLVEKHKLNMCRLSCVSKFVSDLLDVVFGREVLANSSMKGIRGASKPPLPENELNDVMSFACEKFSVDVATVRAAVRQKLNVAHKSRATQ
;
A
#
# COMPACT_ATOMS: atom_id res chain seq x y z
N ARG A 1 -69.79 78.14 53.83
CA ARG A 1 -68.37 77.71 53.83
C ARG A 1 -68.26 76.61 52.78
N ASN A 2 -68.20 76.97 51.50
CA ASN A 2 -66.99 77.30 50.73
C ASN A 2 -65.93 76.21 50.85
N SER A 3 -65.77 75.35 49.84
CA SER A 3 -64.63 75.40 48.89
C SER A 3 -64.70 74.24 47.87
N LEU A 4 -64.79 74.59 46.58
CA LEU A 4 -64.27 73.82 45.43
C LEU A 4 -62.74 74.10 45.34
N PRO A 5 -61.90 73.26 44.70
CA PRO A 5 -61.87 73.20 43.23
C PRO A 5 -61.45 71.84 42.61
N GLU A 6 -61.94 71.55 41.40
CA GLU A 6 -61.17 71.46 40.13
C GLU A 6 -60.65 70.06 39.75
N ASN A 7 -61.45 69.41 38.91
CA ASN A 7 -61.08 68.95 37.57
C ASN A 7 -59.58 68.99 37.20
N LEU A 8 -58.93 67.82 37.17
CA LEU A 8 -57.74 67.57 36.34
C LEU A 8 -57.69 66.07 36.01
N GLN A 9 -58.56 65.69 35.07
CA GLN A 9 -58.23 64.58 34.18
C GLN A 9 -56.97 65.01 33.42
N GLU A 10 -55.81 64.50 33.83
CA GLU A 10 -54.59 64.58 33.02
C GLU A 10 -54.81 63.79 31.72
N LEU A 11 -55.44 64.45 30.76
CA LEU A 11 -55.27 64.22 29.34
C LEU A 11 -53.81 64.54 29.03
N HIS A 12 -52.90 63.63 29.36
CA HIS A 12 -51.70 63.51 28.56
C HIS A 12 -52.17 63.21 27.14
N PRO A 13 -51.87 64.05 26.14
CA PRO A 13 -51.98 63.61 24.77
C PRO A 13 -51.13 62.35 24.69
N LYS A 14 -51.73 61.20 24.37
CA LYS A 14 -50.96 60.10 23.82
C LYS A 14 -50.35 60.69 22.57
N GLU A 15 -49.10 61.15 22.67
CA GLU A 15 -48.31 61.46 21.50
C GLU A 15 -48.25 60.17 20.70
N GLU A 16 -49.18 60.04 19.75
CA GLU A 16 -49.01 59.14 18.63
C GLU A 16 -47.72 59.60 17.97
N LYS A 17 -46.62 58.96 18.36
CA LYS A 17 -45.33 59.13 17.71
C LYS A 17 -45.55 58.79 16.24
N LYS A 18 -45.80 59.81 15.42
CA LYS A 18 -45.83 59.70 13.97
C LYS A 18 -44.47 59.15 13.58
N SER A 19 -44.43 57.86 13.26
CA SER A 19 -43.20 57.18 12.86
C SER A 19 -42.67 57.92 11.65
N CYS A 20 -41.55 58.63 11.79
CA CYS A 20 -40.96 59.29 10.65
C CYS A 20 -40.42 58.23 9.69
N ASP A 21 -40.36 58.54 8.39
CA ASP A 21 -39.99 57.54 7.37
C ASP A 21 -38.59 56.95 7.58
N LYS A 22 -37.68 57.70 8.25
CA LYS A 22 -36.38 57.17 8.68
C LYS A 22 -36.51 56.05 9.73
N CYS A 23 -37.45 56.16 10.68
CA CYS A 23 -37.68 55.11 11.67
C CYS A 23 -38.22 53.82 11.02
N LYS A 24 -39.14 53.95 10.04
CA LYS A 24 -39.65 52.80 9.28
C LYS A 24 -38.54 52.09 8.49
N LEU A 25 -37.69 52.87 7.82
CA LEU A 25 -36.51 52.35 7.11
C LEU A 25 -35.55 51.59 8.04
N VAL A 26 -35.31 52.10 9.24
CA VAL A 26 -34.47 51.42 10.25
C VAL A 26 -35.10 50.11 10.73
N ASP A 27 -36.42 50.09 10.95
CA ASP A 27 -37.14 48.88 11.37
C ASP A 27 -37.19 47.81 10.27
N ASP A 28 -37.33 48.23 9.01
CA ASP A 28 -37.26 47.33 7.87
C ASP A 28 -35.85 46.77 7.67
N CYS A 29 -34.81 47.61 7.77
CA CYS A 29 -33.42 47.17 7.77
C CYS A 29 -33.14 46.17 8.90
N ARG A 30 -33.63 46.43 10.12
CA ARG A 30 -33.52 45.52 11.26
C ARG A 30 -34.21 44.19 10.98
N ARG A 31 -35.40 44.21 10.36
CA ARG A 31 -36.15 43.00 9.99
C ARG A 31 -35.42 42.17 8.94
N ILE A 32 -34.86 42.83 7.92
CA ILE A 32 -34.06 42.18 6.87
C ILE A 32 -32.79 41.57 7.47
N LEU A 33 -32.07 42.31 8.32
CA LEU A 33 -30.88 41.82 9.02
C LEU A 33 -31.20 40.59 9.88
N LYS A 34 -32.30 40.64 10.65
CA LYS A 34 -32.72 39.51 11.49
C LYS A 34 -33.04 38.26 10.68
N LYS A 35 -33.66 38.41 9.50
CA LYS A 35 -33.90 37.30 8.57
C LYS A 35 -32.60 36.73 8.00
N LYS A 36 -31.67 37.61 7.59
CA LYS A 36 -30.34 37.19 7.10
C LYS A 36 -29.53 36.45 8.16
N CYS A 37 -29.52 36.92 9.41
CA CYS A 37 -28.83 36.24 10.51
C CYS A 37 -29.35 34.81 10.71
N LYS A 38 -30.67 34.61 10.72
CA LYS A 38 -31.26 33.26 10.83
C LYS A 38 -30.88 32.35 9.68
N SER A 39 -30.95 32.85 8.45
CA SER A 39 -30.56 32.07 7.26
C SER A 39 -29.08 31.66 7.31
N LEU A 40 -28.20 32.54 7.77
CA LEU A 40 -26.78 32.24 7.94
C LEU A 40 -26.52 31.25 9.07
N GLU A 41 -27.30 31.28 10.15
CA GLU A 41 -27.22 30.29 11.24
C GLU A 41 -27.59 28.88 10.74
N GLU A 42 -28.65 28.77 9.95
CA GLU A 42 -29.08 27.51 9.31
C GLU A 42 -28.01 26.99 8.33
N GLU A 43 -27.46 27.86 7.49
CA GLU A 43 -26.39 27.50 6.54
C GLU A 43 -25.12 27.02 7.26
N ASN A 44 -24.71 27.72 8.33
CA ASN A 44 -23.57 27.30 9.16
C ASN A 44 -23.80 25.94 9.83
N TYR A 45 -25.04 25.65 10.24
CA TYR A 45 -25.40 24.35 10.78
C TYR A 45 -25.23 23.24 9.74
N MET A 46 -25.73 23.45 8.51
CA MET A 46 -25.59 22.48 7.41
C MET A 46 -24.12 22.24 7.03
N ILE A 47 -23.31 23.30 6.94
CA ILE A 47 -21.87 23.18 6.65
C ILE A 47 -21.16 22.34 7.73
N LYS A 48 -21.49 22.54 9.00
CA LYS A 48 -20.91 21.76 10.12
C LYS A 48 -21.24 20.27 9.99
N GLU A 49 -22.49 19.94 9.67
CA GLU A 49 -22.93 18.56 9.45
C GLU A 49 -22.19 17.90 8.27
N GLU A 50 -22.05 18.59 7.15
CA GLU A 50 -21.29 18.10 5.99
C GLU A 50 -19.82 17.89 6.31
N HIS A 51 -19.20 18.83 7.03
CA HIS A 51 -17.81 18.71 7.45
C HIS A 51 -17.60 17.49 8.34
N MET A 52 -18.54 17.19 9.26
CA MET A 52 -18.48 15.95 10.06
C MET A 52 -18.58 14.69 9.20
N LYS A 53 -19.46 14.66 8.20
CA LYS A 53 -19.57 13.54 7.26
C LYS A 53 -18.28 13.33 6.45
N ILE A 54 -17.68 14.41 5.94
CA ILE A 54 -16.41 14.36 5.19
C ILE A 54 -15.28 13.85 6.09
N ARG A 55 -15.18 14.37 7.32
CA ARG A 55 -14.18 13.93 8.30
C ARG A 55 -14.29 12.44 8.60
N SER A 56 -15.52 11.94 8.78
CA SER A 56 -15.78 10.51 9.00
C SER A 56 -15.35 9.65 7.80
N LYS A 57 -15.74 10.05 6.58
CA LYS A 57 -15.33 9.37 5.33
C LYS A 57 -13.80 9.33 5.16
N TYR A 58 -13.12 10.46 5.41
CA TYR A 58 -11.66 10.54 5.35
C TYR A 58 -11.00 9.60 6.37
N ASN A 59 -11.50 9.57 7.62
CA ASN A 59 -10.97 8.68 8.64
C ASN A 59 -11.15 7.20 8.28
N ALA A 60 -12.31 6.82 7.75
CA ALA A 60 -12.57 5.47 7.26
C ALA A 60 -11.63 5.09 6.10
N LEU A 61 -11.41 6.01 5.14
CA LEU A 61 -10.48 5.80 4.04
C LEU A 61 -9.04 5.67 4.53
N LYS A 62 -8.61 6.51 5.47
CA LYS A 62 -7.28 6.46 6.10
C LYS A 62 -7.07 5.13 6.82
N ALA A 63 -8.09 4.61 7.50
CA ALA A 63 -8.04 3.29 8.14
C ALA A 63 -7.93 2.16 7.09
N LYS A 64 -8.72 2.21 6.01
CA LYS A 64 -8.62 1.27 4.88
C LYS A 64 -7.23 1.28 4.25
N TYR A 65 -6.68 2.46 3.97
CA TYR A 65 -5.32 2.61 3.44
C TYR A 65 -4.27 2.00 4.39
N LYS A 66 -4.33 2.29 5.69
CA LYS A 66 -3.40 1.69 6.67
C LYS A 66 -3.55 0.17 6.75
N SER A 67 -4.77 -0.36 6.62
CA SER A 67 -5.02 -1.80 6.56
C SER A 67 -4.40 -2.41 5.31
N LEU A 68 -4.67 -1.82 4.13
CA LEU A 68 -4.13 -2.27 2.86
C LEU A 68 -2.61 -2.18 2.81
N LYS A 69 -2.01 -1.11 3.33
CA LYS A 69 -0.56 -0.97 3.46
C LYS A 69 0.06 -2.08 4.33
N ARG A 70 -0.62 -2.46 5.41
CA ARG A 70 -0.20 -3.59 6.26
C ARG A 70 -0.36 -4.92 5.52
N LYS A 71 -1.47 -5.11 4.80
CA LYS A 71 -1.68 -6.28 3.94
C LYS A 71 -0.61 -6.41 2.87
N VAL A 72 -0.30 -5.35 2.14
CA VAL A 72 0.81 -5.35 1.15
C VAL A 72 2.15 -5.67 1.82
N LYS A 73 2.39 -5.18 3.04
CA LYS A 73 3.60 -5.50 3.81
C LYS A 73 3.62 -6.95 4.32
N SER A 74 2.47 -7.54 4.65
CA SER A 74 2.35 -8.91 5.17
C SER A 74 2.17 -9.97 4.07
N GLU A 75 1.58 -9.59 2.95
CA GLU A 75 1.35 -10.41 1.74
C GLU A 75 2.54 -10.33 0.78
N GLY A 76 3.60 -9.59 1.12
CA GLY A 76 4.89 -9.69 0.43
C GLY A 76 4.82 -9.46 -1.07
N ILE A 77 3.98 -8.52 -1.54
CA ILE A 77 4.00 -8.06 -2.94
C ILE A 77 5.23 -7.16 -3.15
N GLU A 78 6.39 -7.76 -2.94
CA GLU A 78 7.71 -7.25 -3.23
C GLU A 78 8.28 -8.27 -4.22
N SER A 79 7.78 -8.24 -5.46
CA SER A 79 8.07 -9.18 -6.56
C SER A 79 8.37 -10.60 -6.08
N ASP A 80 7.39 -11.51 -6.20
CA ASP A 80 7.56 -12.92 -5.86
C ASP A 80 8.81 -13.56 -6.50
N PHE A 81 9.36 -12.93 -7.54
CA PHE A 81 10.58 -13.33 -8.23
C PHE A 81 11.74 -12.35 -7.99
N ILE A 82 12.91 -12.90 -7.69
CA ILE A 82 14.20 -12.21 -7.66
C ILE A 82 14.97 -12.54 -8.93
N LYS A 83 15.58 -11.52 -9.53
CA LYS A 83 16.51 -11.67 -10.65
C LYS A 83 17.88 -12.04 -10.11
N ILE A 84 18.37 -13.24 -10.43
CA ILE A 84 19.69 -13.73 -9.98
C ILE A 84 20.79 -13.57 -11.03
N GLY A 85 20.43 -13.21 -12.26
CA GLY A 85 21.36 -12.93 -13.35
C GLY A 85 20.63 -12.27 -14.51
N ASN A 86 21.20 -12.29 -15.72
CA ASN A 86 20.64 -11.51 -16.83
C ASN A 86 19.28 -12.02 -17.31
N SER A 87 19.11 -13.33 -17.31
CA SER A 87 17.96 -14.04 -17.86
C SER A 87 17.13 -14.80 -16.83
N THR A 88 17.65 -15.01 -15.62
CA THR A 88 17.05 -15.94 -14.66
C THR A 88 16.28 -15.22 -13.54
N LEU A 89 14.99 -15.53 -13.44
CA LEU A 89 14.09 -15.13 -12.35
C LEU A 89 13.78 -16.33 -11.47
N VAL A 90 13.85 -16.15 -10.15
CA VAL A 90 13.62 -17.22 -9.17
C VAL A 90 12.66 -16.74 -8.10
N GLU A 91 11.70 -17.60 -7.72
CA GLU A 91 10.79 -17.30 -6.63
C GLU A 91 11.55 -17.03 -5.33
N LYS A 92 11.32 -15.86 -4.72
CA LYS A 92 12.00 -15.38 -3.51
C LYS A 92 11.90 -16.36 -2.36
N HIS A 93 10.73 -16.95 -2.15
CA HIS A 93 10.53 -17.91 -1.05
C HIS A 93 11.34 -19.20 -1.27
N LYS A 94 11.44 -19.70 -2.51
CA LYS A 94 12.28 -20.87 -2.86
C LYS A 94 13.76 -20.55 -2.66
N LEU A 95 14.20 -19.37 -3.10
CA LEU A 95 15.57 -18.90 -2.90
C LEU A 95 15.94 -18.80 -1.42
N ASN A 96 15.02 -18.30 -0.58
CA ASN A 96 15.23 -18.19 0.87
C ASN A 96 15.32 -19.54 1.59
N MET A 97 14.80 -20.62 0.97
CA MET A 97 14.92 -21.98 1.51
C MET A 97 16.24 -22.67 1.13
N CYS A 98 17.03 -22.09 0.21
CA CYS A 98 18.34 -22.62 -0.14
C CYS A 98 19.29 -22.55 1.06
N ARG A 99 19.96 -23.67 1.38
CA ARG A 99 20.82 -23.78 2.55
C ARG A 99 22.10 -22.98 2.38
N LEU A 100 22.27 -21.94 3.19
CA LEU A 100 23.45 -21.08 3.18
C LEU A 100 24.66 -21.63 3.96
N SER A 101 24.56 -22.83 4.53
CA SER A 101 25.61 -23.40 5.39
C SER A 101 26.95 -23.64 4.66
N CYS A 102 26.92 -23.87 3.35
CA CYS A 102 28.11 -23.95 2.51
C CYS A 102 27.74 -23.84 1.02
N VAL A 103 28.74 -23.50 0.19
CA VAL A 103 28.57 -23.31 -1.26
C VAL A 103 27.91 -24.50 -1.93
N SER A 104 28.38 -25.74 -1.67
CA SER A 104 27.85 -26.93 -2.36
C SER A 104 26.38 -27.21 -2.05
N LYS A 105 25.94 -26.97 -0.81
CA LYS A 105 24.53 -27.13 -0.43
C LYS A 105 23.67 -26.05 -1.07
N PHE A 106 24.13 -24.79 -1.02
CA PHE A 106 23.42 -23.68 -1.64
C PHE A 106 23.27 -23.87 -3.16
N VAL A 107 24.37 -24.19 -3.85
CA VAL A 107 24.37 -24.44 -5.31
C VAL A 107 23.47 -25.62 -5.65
N SER A 108 23.50 -26.70 -4.87
CA SER A 108 22.59 -27.84 -5.06
C SER A 108 21.12 -27.43 -4.98
N ASP A 109 20.76 -26.65 -3.97
CA ASP A 109 19.38 -26.20 -3.76
C ASP A 109 18.94 -25.22 -4.84
N LEU A 110 19.82 -24.26 -5.20
CA LEU A 110 19.55 -23.29 -6.24
C LEU A 110 19.36 -23.95 -7.62
N LEU A 111 20.15 -24.98 -7.93
CA LEU A 111 19.96 -25.77 -9.15
C LEU A 111 18.61 -26.49 -9.16
N ASP A 112 18.17 -27.05 -8.02
CA ASP A 112 16.85 -27.68 -7.91
C ASP A 112 15.72 -26.66 -8.12
N VAL A 113 15.92 -25.42 -7.68
CA VAL A 113 14.95 -24.33 -7.84
C VAL A 113 14.88 -23.84 -9.29
N VAL A 114 16.02 -23.68 -9.97
CA VAL A 114 16.09 -23.13 -11.34
C VAL A 114 15.70 -24.16 -12.40
N PHE A 115 16.23 -25.40 -12.30
CA PHE A 115 16.06 -26.40 -13.35
C PHE A 115 15.08 -27.52 -12.97
N GLY A 116 14.88 -27.77 -11.67
CA GLY A 116 14.14 -28.94 -11.21
C GLY A 116 14.94 -30.24 -11.29
N ARG A 117 14.54 -31.22 -10.46
CA ARG A 117 15.30 -32.48 -10.27
C ARG A 117 15.32 -33.36 -11.53
N GLU A 118 14.20 -33.42 -12.25
CA GLU A 118 14.05 -34.15 -13.52
C GLU A 118 15.09 -33.67 -14.55
N VAL A 119 15.15 -32.37 -14.82
CA VAL A 119 16.10 -31.81 -15.78
C VAL A 119 17.54 -32.09 -15.34
N LEU A 120 17.86 -31.90 -14.06
CA LEU A 120 19.21 -32.16 -13.54
C LEU A 120 19.64 -33.63 -13.66
N ALA A 121 18.72 -34.59 -13.54
CA ALA A 121 19.03 -36.02 -13.67
C ALA A 121 19.30 -36.42 -15.13
N ASN A 122 18.65 -35.73 -16.07
CA ASN A 122 18.69 -36.03 -17.50
C ASN A 122 19.71 -35.18 -18.29
N SER A 123 20.15 -34.05 -17.74
CA SER A 123 21.08 -33.14 -18.41
C SER A 123 22.52 -33.26 -17.91
N SER A 124 23.42 -32.56 -18.58
CA SER A 124 24.83 -32.43 -18.21
C SER A 124 25.28 -30.98 -18.36
N MET A 125 26.45 -30.65 -17.83
CA MET A 125 26.92 -29.26 -17.82
C MET A 125 27.27 -28.70 -19.22
N LYS A 126 27.75 -29.55 -20.13
CA LYS A 126 28.17 -29.14 -21.50
C LYS A 126 27.67 -30.09 -22.61
N GLY A 127 26.82 -31.06 -22.29
CA GLY A 127 26.58 -32.21 -23.15
C GLY A 127 27.73 -33.21 -23.06
N ILE A 128 27.44 -34.49 -23.33
CA ILE A 128 28.45 -35.53 -23.47
C ILE A 128 28.44 -36.00 -24.92
N ARG A 129 29.55 -35.86 -25.64
CA ARG A 129 29.66 -36.38 -27.01
C ARG A 129 29.51 -37.90 -26.97
N GLY A 130 28.52 -38.43 -27.69
CA GLY A 130 28.23 -39.87 -27.73
C GLY A 130 27.31 -40.40 -26.64
N ALA A 131 26.78 -39.55 -25.74
CA ALA A 131 25.72 -39.95 -24.80
C ALA A 131 24.46 -39.09 -24.99
N SER A 132 23.30 -39.60 -24.57
CA SER A 132 21.98 -38.99 -24.76
C SER A 132 21.65 -37.79 -23.86
N LYS A 133 22.60 -37.30 -23.05
CA LYS A 133 22.32 -36.22 -22.09
C LYS A 133 22.53 -34.83 -22.70
N PRO A 134 21.48 -34.04 -22.90
CA PRO A 134 21.62 -32.68 -23.39
C PRO A 134 22.39 -31.78 -22.41
N PRO A 135 22.98 -30.66 -22.88
CA PRO A 135 23.50 -29.62 -22.01
C PRO A 135 22.37 -28.91 -21.25
N LEU A 136 22.68 -28.37 -20.06
CA LEU A 136 21.82 -27.38 -19.41
C LEU A 136 21.81 -26.06 -20.23
N PRO A 137 20.71 -25.28 -20.16
CA PRO A 137 20.67 -23.94 -20.72
C PRO A 137 21.84 -23.08 -20.23
N GLU A 138 22.71 -22.66 -21.15
CA GLU A 138 23.98 -22.03 -20.80
C GLU A 138 23.80 -20.69 -20.07
N ASN A 139 22.84 -19.87 -20.50
CA ASN A 139 22.56 -18.57 -19.89
C ASN A 139 22.10 -18.70 -18.43
N GLU A 140 21.14 -19.59 -18.16
CA GLU A 140 20.64 -19.84 -16.80
C GLU A 140 21.72 -20.46 -15.90
N LEU A 141 22.53 -21.36 -16.46
CA LEU A 141 23.63 -21.97 -15.73
C LEU A 141 24.71 -20.93 -15.36
N ASN A 142 25.02 -20.02 -16.28
CA ASN A 142 25.96 -18.92 -16.04
C ASN A 142 25.43 -17.93 -15.01
N ASP A 143 24.13 -17.61 -15.05
CA ASP A 143 23.46 -16.79 -14.05
C ASP A 143 23.57 -17.43 -12.65
N VAL A 144 23.27 -18.73 -12.52
CA VAL A 144 23.40 -19.48 -11.25
C VAL A 144 24.84 -19.47 -10.74
N MET A 145 25.82 -19.74 -11.61
CA MET A 145 27.23 -19.75 -11.21
C MET A 145 27.69 -18.38 -10.74
N SER A 146 27.35 -17.32 -11.48
CA SER A 146 27.76 -15.94 -11.15
C SER A 146 27.12 -15.49 -9.84
N PHE A 147 25.82 -15.77 -9.65
CA PHE A 147 25.12 -15.45 -8.42
C PHE A 147 25.73 -16.15 -7.21
N ALA A 148 26.09 -17.44 -7.33
CA ALA A 148 26.71 -18.18 -6.23
C ALA A 148 28.14 -17.67 -5.92
N CYS A 149 28.93 -17.33 -6.95
CA CYS A 149 30.25 -16.73 -6.78
C CYS A 149 30.15 -15.41 -5.99
N GLU A 150 29.25 -14.52 -6.37
CA GLU A 150 29.03 -13.25 -5.69
C GLU A 150 28.54 -13.47 -4.25
N LYS A 151 27.55 -14.35 -4.06
CA LYS A 151 26.90 -14.60 -2.77
C LYS A 151 27.87 -15.13 -1.71
N PHE A 152 28.83 -15.96 -2.10
CA PHE A 152 29.81 -16.57 -1.19
C PHE A 152 31.21 -15.99 -1.32
N SER A 153 31.43 -15.03 -2.24
CA SER A 153 32.75 -14.48 -2.56
C SER A 153 33.78 -15.57 -2.86
N VAL A 154 33.39 -16.56 -3.68
CA VAL A 154 34.23 -17.70 -4.08
C VAL A 154 34.50 -17.69 -5.59
N ASP A 155 35.51 -18.44 -5.98
CA ASP A 155 35.87 -18.57 -7.39
C ASP A 155 34.89 -19.47 -8.17
N VAL A 156 34.84 -19.24 -9.48
CA VAL A 156 33.97 -20.01 -10.38
C VAL A 156 34.34 -21.49 -10.43
N ALA A 157 35.60 -21.88 -10.16
CA ALA A 157 36.00 -23.27 -10.19
C ALA A 157 35.36 -24.07 -9.03
N THR A 158 35.30 -23.49 -7.82
CA THR A 158 34.61 -24.09 -6.66
C THR A 158 33.13 -24.30 -6.97
N VAL A 159 32.44 -23.27 -7.48
CA VAL A 159 31.02 -23.36 -7.83
C VAL A 159 30.79 -24.40 -8.92
N ARG A 160 31.64 -24.42 -9.95
CA ARG A 160 31.55 -25.40 -11.05
C ARG A 160 31.76 -26.84 -10.56
N ALA A 161 32.63 -27.06 -9.57
CA ALA A 161 32.80 -28.38 -8.95
C ALA A 161 31.53 -28.82 -8.23
N ALA A 162 30.88 -27.93 -7.47
CA ALA A 162 29.61 -28.19 -6.81
C ALA A 162 28.48 -28.53 -7.81
N VAL A 163 28.39 -27.80 -8.93
CA VAL A 163 27.44 -28.08 -10.01
C VAL A 163 27.64 -29.49 -10.56
N ARG A 164 28.89 -29.87 -10.89
CA ARG A 164 29.21 -31.22 -11.39
C ARG A 164 28.83 -32.31 -10.38
N GLN A 165 29.14 -32.09 -9.11
CA GLN A 165 28.80 -33.03 -8.05
C GLN A 165 27.28 -33.24 -7.96
N LYS A 166 26.49 -32.15 -8.00
CA LYS A 166 25.03 -32.21 -8.00
C LYS A 166 24.48 -33.01 -9.18
N LEU A 167 24.95 -32.74 -10.40
CA LEU A 167 24.51 -33.46 -11.60
C LEU A 167 24.83 -34.97 -11.53
N ASN A 168 26.00 -35.33 -11.01
CA ASN A 168 26.38 -36.73 -10.81
C ASN A 168 25.47 -37.44 -9.80
N VAL A 169 25.13 -36.77 -8.69
CA VAL A 169 24.22 -37.31 -7.66
C VAL A 169 22.80 -37.46 -8.21
N ALA A 170 22.28 -36.45 -8.92
CA ALA A 170 20.95 -36.50 -9.52
C ALA A 170 20.81 -37.67 -10.50
N HIS A 171 21.84 -37.87 -11.34
CA HIS A 171 21.86 -39.00 -12.27
C HIS A 171 21.87 -40.36 -11.57
N LYS A 172 22.71 -40.53 -10.53
CA LYS A 172 22.79 -41.79 -9.78
C LYS A 172 21.46 -42.10 -9.09
N SER A 173 20.84 -41.09 -8.49
CA SER A 173 19.57 -41.25 -7.76
C SER A 173 18.45 -41.78 -8.66
N ARG A 174 18.41 -41.34 -9.93
CA ARG A 174 17.49 -41.85 -10.95
C ARG A 174 17.71 -43.33 -11.27
N ALA A 175 18.96 -43.79 -11.31
CA ALA A 175 19.28 -45.18 -11.68
C ALA A 175 18.90 -46.22 -10.62
N THR A 176 18.50 -45.76 -9.42
CA THR A 176 18.09 -46.58 -8.27
C THR A 176 16.57 -46.59 -8.02
N GLN A 177 15.80 -45.84 -8.81
CA GLN A 177 14.33 -45.83 -8.79
C GLN A 177 13.79 -46.69 -9.93
#